data_AF-A0A8X8K3I4-F1
#
_entry.id   AF-A0A8X8K3I4-F1
#
_cell.length_a   1.000
_cell.length_b   1.000
_cell.length_c   1.000
_cell.angle_alpha   90.00
_cell.angle_beta   90.00
_cell.angle_gamma   90.00
#
_symmetry.space_group_name_H-M   'P 1'
#
loop_
_entity.id
_entity.type
_entity.pdbx_description
1 polymer ?
#
loop_
_entity_poly.entity_id
_entity_poly.type
_entity_poly.pdbx_seq_one_letter_code
_entity_poly.pdbx_strand_id
1 'polypeptide(L)'
;MHIECQGTRLTVAGLPDQGNDAPPQTRLDIEKDGQRRTLDKPAEMTDYTAVGLACVQDKDNTPYFVVQYGELPFGCQFCEWFYLYDADGKQLTHSNPPLRGEAPSQEPNNDEYEQWLAKLGVTHPEVTYFKP
;
A
#
# COMPACT_ATOMS: atom_id res chain seq x y z
N MET A 1 -9.43 3.15 -8.45
CA MET A 1 -10.04 3.14 -7.10
C MET A 1 -9.43 4.28 -6.29
N HIS A 2 -10.18 4.90 -5.37
CA HIS A 2 -9.61 5.89 -4.45
C HIS A 2 -10.20 5.76 -3.04
N ILE A 3 -9.49 6.30 -2.06
CA ILE A 3 -9.97 6.52 -0.69
C ILE A 3 -9.68 7.95 -0.25
N GLU A 4 -10.54 8.50 0.60
CA GLU A 4 -10.37 9.84 1.18
C GLU A 4 -10.10 9.73 2.69
N CYS A 5 -9.14 10.51 3.16
CA CYS A 5 -8.72 10.57 4.55
C CYS A 5 -8.50 12.05 4.91
N GLN A 6 -9.44 12.65 5.66
CA GLN A 6 -9.37 14.05 6.14
C GLN A 6 -8.98 15.07 5.04
N GLY A 7 -9.69 15.05 3.91
CA GLY A 7 -9.45 15.99 2.80
C GLY A 7 -8.24 15.67 1.91
N THR A 8 -7.52 14.58 2.20
CA THR A 8 -6.51 14.02 1.29
C THR A 8 -7.07 12.79 0.60
N ARG A 9 -6.89 12.66 -0.72
CA ARG A 9 -7.34 11.52 -1.50
C ARG A 9 -6.14 10.72 -2.01
N LEU A 10 -6.15 9.41 -1.79
CA LEU A 10 -5.18 8.49 -2.39
C LEU A 10 -5.89 7.63 -3.43
N THR A 11 -5.30 7.53 -4.63
CA THR A 11 -5.86 6.83 -5.78
C THR A 11 -4.92 5.74 -6.25
N VAL A 12 -5.43 4.51 -6.40
CA VAL A 12 -4.79 3.43 -7.17
C VAL A 12 -5.39 3.45 -8.58
N ALA A 13 -4.53 3.55 -9.59
CA ALA A 13 -4.90 3.49 -11.00
C ALA A 13 -4.09 2.42 -11.72
N GLY A 14 -4.75 1.59 -12.53
CA GLY A 14 -4.08 0.67 -13.44
C GLY A 14 -3.22 1.43 -14.44
N LEU A 15 -2.04 0.89 -14.73
CA LEU A 15 -1.20 1.34 -15.83
C LEU A 15 -1.65 0.67 -17.14
N PRO A 16 -1.37 1.28 -18.30
CA PRO A 16 -1.61 0.64 -19.58
C PRO A 16 -0.91 -0.72 -19.65
N ASP A 17 -1.55 -1.66 -20.35
CA ASP A 17 -0.96 -2.96 -20.66
C ASP A 17 0.42 -2.77 -21.29
N GLN A 18 1.42 -3.43 -20.73
CA GLN A 18 2.82 -3.33 -21.16
C GLN A 18 3.13 -4.34 -22.28
N GLY A 19 2.19 -5.22 -22.64
CA GLY A 19 2.39 -6.31 -23.59
C GLY A 19 3.31 -7.42 -23.02
N ASN A 20 3.52 -8.48 -23.81
CA ASN A 20 4.43 -9.60 -23.49
C ASN A 20 4.11 -10.37 -22.18
N ASP A 21 2.84 -10.66 -21.92
CA ASP A 21 2.39 -11.43 -20.74
C ASP A 21 2.84 -10.84 -19.38
N ALA A 22 3.22 -9.56 -19.34
CA ALA A 22 3.64 -8.89 -18.12
C ALA A 22 2.45 -8.74 -17.14
N PRO A 23 2.65 -8.98 -15.83
CA PRO A 23 1.59 -8.81 -14.84
C PRO A 23 1.06 -7.37 -14.83
N PRO A 24 -0.27 -7.15 -14.70
CA PRO A 24 -0.84 -5.82 -14.59
C PRO A 24 -0.20 -5.01 -13.47
N GLN A 25 0.14 -3.76 -13.77
CA GLN A 25 0.75 -2.83 -12.82
C GLN A 25 -0.20 -1.69 -12.49
N THR A 26 0.01 -1.06 -11.34
CA THR A 26 -0.73 0.13 -10.90
C THR A 26 0.25 1.23 -10.50
N ARG A 27 -0.28 2.45 -10.41
CA ARG A 27 0.38 3.59 -9.77
C ARG A 27 -0.48 4.15 -8.65
N LEU A 28 0.19 4.83 -7.72
CA LEU A 28 -0.44 5.61 -6.67
C LEU A 28 -0.34 7.10 -6.98
N ASP A 29 -1.47 7.79 -6.90
CA ASP A 29 -1.54 9.25 -6.96
C ASP A 29 -2.19 9.77 -5.68
N ILE A 30 -1.55 10.74 -5.02
CA ILE A 30 -2.12 11.47 -3.89
C ILE A 30 -2.57 12.85 -4.34
N GLU A 31 -3.72 13.28 -3.82
CA GLU A 31 -4.29 14.60 -4.04
C GLU A 31 -4.59 15.28 -2.70
N LYS A 32 -4.06 16.49 -2.51
CA LYS A 32 -4.21 17.30 -1.31
C LYS A 32 -4.20 18.78 -1.71
N ASP A 33 -5.11 19.57 -1.14
CA ASP A 33 -5.21 21.01 -1.40
C ASP A 33 -5.30 21.37 -2.91
N GLY A 34 -5.98 20.50 -3.69
CA GLY A 34 -6.12 20.65 -5.15
C GLY A 34 -4.86 20.33 -5.95
N GLN A 35 -3.77 19.89 -5.32
CA GLN A 35 -2.56 19.43 -5.98
C GLN A 35 -2.52 17.92 -6.02
N ARG A 36 -2.22 17.36 -7.19
CA ARG A 36 -2.04 15.92 -7.41
C ARG A 36 -0.60 15.60 -7.74
N ARG A 37 -0.05 14.57 -7.10
CA ARG A 37 1.29 14.03 -7.38
C ARG A 37 1.27 12.51 -7.37
N THR A 38 2.12 11.90 -8.19
CA THR A 38 2.37 10.46 -8.16
C THR A 38 3.32 10.12 -7.00
N LEU A 39 3.07 9.00 -6.32
CA LEU A 39 3.95 8.47 -5.28
C LEU A 39 4.94 7.48 -5.88
N ASP A 40 6.17 7.49 -5.38
CA ASP A 40 7.14 6.47 -5.71
C ASP A 40 6.70 5.12 -5.11
N LYS A 41 6.91 4.06 -5.89
CA LYS A 41 6.72 2.69 -5.42
C LYS A 41 7.84 2.35 -4.43
N PRO A 42 7.55 1.69 -3.30
CA PRO A 42 8.58 1.20 -2.39
C PRO A 42 9.59 0.34 -3.14
N ALA A 43 10.89 0.52 -2.86
CA ALA A 43 11.95 -0.19 -3.56
C ALA A 43 11.83 -1.72 -3.41
N GLU A 44 11.36 -2.17 -2.25
CA GLU A 44 11.16 -3.58 -1.92
C GLU A 44 9.98 -4.20 -2.68
N MET A 45 9.07 -3.35 -3.18
CA MET A 45 7.84 -3.75 -3.87
C MET A 45 7.97 -3.67 -5.40
N THR A 46 9.19 -3.60 -5.96
CA THR A 46 9.41 -3.41 -7.41
C THR A 46 8.61 -4.40 -8.27
N ASP A 47 8.59 -5.68 -7.86
CA ASP A 47 7.89 -6.78 -8.55
C ASP A 47 6.40 -6.89 -8.18
N TYR A 48 5.93 -6.08 -7.24
CA TYR A 48 4.56 -6.06 -6.72
C TYR A 48 3.85 -4.75 -7.06
N THR A 49 2.54 -4.72 -6.98
CA THR A 49 1.74 -3.52 -7.29
C THR A 49 0.76 -3.21 -6.17
N ALA A 50 0.36 -1.95 -6.04
CA ALA A 50 -0.72 -1.59 -5.12
C ALA A 50 -2.02 -2.28 -5.56
N VAL A 51 -2.65 -3.00 -4.64
CA VAL A 51 -3.89 -3.77 -4.87
C VAL A 51 -5.01 -3.37 -3.93
N GLY A 52 -4.71 -2.59 -2.88
CA GLY A 52 -5.71 -2.20 -1.89
C GLY A 52 -5.33 -0.92 -1.17
N LEU A 53 -6.36 -0.18 -0.73
CA LEU A 53 -6.22 1.06 0.03
C LEU A 53 -7.10 1.02 1.30
N ALA A 54 -6.59 1.60 2.38
CA ALA A 54 -7.38 1.97 3.55
C ALA A 54 -6.90 3.30 4.15
N CYS A 55 -7.73 3.91 5.00
CA CYS A 55 -7.45 5.12 5.74
C CYS A 55 -7.59 4.80 7.23
N VAL A 56 -6.61 5.21 8.02
CA VAL A 56 -6.64 5.12 9.48
C VAL A 56 -6.28 6.46 10.08
N GLN A 57 -6.70 6.67 11.33
CA GLN A 57 -6.40 7.87 12.10
C GLN A 57 -5.85 7.45 13.45
N ASP A 58 -4.78 8.11 13.89
CA ASP A 58 -4.30 7.93 15.25
C ASP A 58 -5.23 8.58 16.28
N LYS A 59 -4.88 8.46 17.56
CA LYS A 59 -5.63 9.07 18.68
C LYS A 59 -5.77 10.60 18.61
N ASP A 60 -4.90 11.27 17.86
CA ASP A 60 -4.87 12.72 17.69
C ASP A 60 -5.58 13.15 16.38
N ASN A 61 -6.24 12.20 15.69
CA ASN A 61 -6.89 12.35 14.39
C ASN A 61 -5.93 12.64 13.22
N THR A 62 -4.64 12.32 13.36
CA THR A 62 -3.68 12.41 12.27
C THR A 62 -4.00 11.32 11.24
N PRO A 63 -4.24 11.66 9.96
CA PRO A 63 -4.60 10.68 8.94
C PRO A 63 -3.36 9.98 8.37
N TYR A 64 -3.51 8.67 8.14
CA TYR A 64 -2.53 7.82 7.46
C TYR A 64 -3.23 6.95 6.42
N PHE A 65 -2.51 6.63 5.35
CA PHE A 65 -2.95 5.67 4.36
C PHE A 65 -2.25 4.33 4.56
N VAL A 66 -3.04 3.25 4.51
CA VAL A 66 -2.52 1.90 4.38
C VAL A 66 -2.65 1.51 2.91
N VAL A 67 -1.55 1.11 2.30
CA VAL A 67 -1.52 0.55 0.95
C VAL A 67 -1.14 -0.92 1.06
N GLN A 68 -1.96 -1.76 0.46
CA GLN A 68 -1.65 -3.16 0.28
C GLN A 68 -0.95 -3.37 -1.07
N TYR A 69 0.17 -4.08 -1.06
CA TYR A 69 0.90 -4.51 -2.25
C TYR A 69 0.79 -6.02 -2.45
N GLY A 70 0.68 -6.43 -3.70
CA GLY A 70 0.59 -7.84 -4.11
C GLY A 70 0.68 -8.00 -5.62
N GLU A 71 0.21 -9.14 -6.14
CA GLU A 71 0.20 -9.46 -7.57
C GLU A 71 -1.21 -9.41 -8.15
N LEU A 72 -1.39 -8.81 -9.33
CA LEU A 72 -2.66 -8.86 -10.06
C LEU A 72 -2.65 -10.00 -11.09
N PRO A 73 -3.78 -10.68 -11.37
CA PRO A 73 -5.10 -10.55 -10.70
C PRO A 73 -5.22 -11.39 -9.42
N PHE A 74 -4.14 -12.06 -9.01
CA PHE A 74 -4.13 -13.07 -7.95
C PHE A 74 -4.23 -12.51 -6.52
N GLY A 75 -4.41 -11.20 -6.37
CA GLY A 75 -4.01 -10.35 -5.24
C GLY A 75 -4.32 -10.77 -3.81
N CYS A 76 -5.10 -11.83 -3.56
CA CYS A 76 -5.42 -12.42 -2.26
C CYS A 76 -5.03 -13.91 -2.11
N GLN A 77 -4.36 -14.53 -3.10
CA GLN A 77 -3.91 -15.93 -3.02
C GLN A 77 -2.56 -16.06 -2.31
N PHE A 78 -1.83 -14.96 -2.16
CA PHE A 78 -0.58 -14.88 -1.43
C PHE A 78 -0.77 -13.90 -0.26
N CYS A 79 -0.10 -14.16 0.86
CA CYS A 79 -0.01 -13.18 1.92
C CYS A 79 0.48 -11.84 1.31
N GLU A 80 -0.11 -10.71 1.70
CA GLU A 80 0.20 -9.41 1.10
C GLU A 80 1.06 -8.52 2.00
N TRP A 81 1.76 -7.54 1.39
CA TRP A 81 2.53 -6.53 2.11
C TRP A 81 1.68 -5.32 2.40
N PHE A 82 1.82 -4.75 3.59
CA PHE A 82 1.14 -3.51 3.98
C PHE A 82 2.15 -2.42 4.25
N TYR A 83 1.92 -1.27 3.63
CA TYR A 83 2.74 -0.08 3.77
C TYR A 83 1.92 1.06 4.34
N LEU A 84 2.51 1.79 5.27
CA LEU A 84 1.93 2.99 5.85
C LEU A 84 2.52 4.23 5.17
N TYR A 85 1.65 5.16 4.78
CA TYR A 85 2.02 6.47 4.26
C TYR A 85 1.36 7.55 5.13
N ASP A 86 2.06 8.66 5.33
CA ASP A 86 1.44 9.84 5.93
C ASP A 86 0.50 10.57 4.97
N ALA A 87 -0.16 11.60 5.47
CA ALA A 87 -1.08 12.46 4.73
C ALA A 87 -0.43 13.22 3.57
N ASP A 88 0.89 13.38 3.58
CA ASP A 88 1.59 14.00 2.47
C ASP A 88 1.99 12.99 1.41
N GLY A 89 1.86 11.69 1.68
CA GLY A 89 2.22 10.58 0.79
C GLY A 89 3.67 10.15 0.94
N LYS A 90 4.28 10.38 2.11
CA LYS A 90 5.60 9.85 2.45
C LYS A 90 5.45 8.44 3.01
N GLN A 91 6.22 7.51 2.47
CA GLN A 91 6.35 6.16 3.00
C GLN A 91 6.95 6.19 4.41
N LEU A 92 6.32 5.49 5.35
CA LEU A 92 6.75 5.40 6.75
C LEU A 92 7.31 4.03 7.14
N THR A 93 6.98 3.00 6.37
CA THR A 93 7.32 1.60 6.67
C THR A 93 8.07 0.96 5.51
N HIS A 94 8.87 -0.05 5.80
CA HIS A 94 9.64 -0.83 4.85
C HIS A 94 9.48 -2.32 5.10
N SER A 95 9.64 -3.11 4.05
CA SER A 95 9.72 -4.57 4.11
C SER A 95 11.14 -4.98 3.73
N ASN A 96 12.12 -4.82 4.63
CA ASN A 96 13.52 -5.15 4.35
C ASN A 96 14.07 -6.19 5.36
N PRO A 97 14.29 -7.46 4.94
CA PRO A 97 14.05 -8.02 3.61
C PRO A 97 12.55 -8.06 3.25
N PRO A 98 12.17 -8.16 1.96
CA PRO A 98 10.76 -8.23 1.56
C PRO A 98 10.03 -9.42 2.19
N LEU A 99 10.74 -10.53 2.41
CA LEU A 99 10.17 -11.76 2.95
C LEU A 99 10.80 -12.16 4.30
N ARG A 100 9.92 -12.50 5.24
CA ARG A 100 10.05 -13.39 6.42
C ARG A 100 10.56 -14.79 6.07
N GLY A 101 11.45 -15.38 6.87
CA GLY A 101 11.69 -16.83 6.89
C GLY A 101 12.57 -17.38 5.76
N GLU A 102 12.58 -18.70 5.66
CA GLU A 102 13.34 -19.46 4.65
C GLU A 102 12.38 -20.25 3.77
N ALA A 103 12.75 -20.48 2.51
CA ALA A 103 11.95 -21.29 1.62
C ALA A 103 11.77 -22.72 2.17
N PRO A 104 10.56 -23.32 2.08
CA PRO A 104 9.36 -22.83 1.38
C PRO A 104 8.40 -22.01 2.26
N SER A 105 8.76 -21.70 3.50
CA SER A 105 7.89 -21.04 4.50
C SER A 105 8.07 -19.53 4.54
N GLN A 106 8.31 -18.90 3.39
CA GLN A 106 8.48 -17.45 3.32
C GLN A 106 7.12 -16.73 3.39
N GLU A 107 7.12 -15.56 4.02
CA GLU A 107 5.93 -14.71 4.19
C GLU A 107 6.28 -13.23 4.02
N PRO A 108 5.33 -12.36 3.64
CA PRO A 108 5.53 -10.91 3.56
C PRO A 108 6.07 -10.33 4.86
N ASN A 109 7.02 -9.41 4.73
CA ASN A 109 7.55 -8.71 5.87
C ASN A 109 6.75 -7.46 6.26
N ASN A 110 5.75 -7.67 7.12
CA ASN A 110 4.97 -6.60 7.73
C ASN A 110 5.46 -6.14 9.12
N ASP A 111 6.69 -6.46 9.56
CA ASP A 111 7.18 -6.18 10.92
C ASP A 111 7.14 -4.70 11.27
N GLU A 112 7.69 -3.86 10.39
CA GLU A 112 7.72 -2.42 10.62
C GLU A 112 6.31 -1.83 10.56
N TYR A 113 5.47 -2.35 9.67
CA TYR A 113 4.05 -1.95 9.58
C TYR A 113 3.31 -2.22 10.89
N GLU A 114 3.41 -3.42 11.44
CA GLU A 114 2.78 -3.81 12.71
C GLU A 114 3.28 -2.96 13.88
N GLN A 115 4.59 -2.69 13.94
CA GLN A 115 5.17 -1.80 14.95
C GLN A 115 4.62 -0.38 14.84
N TRP A 116 4.43 0.14 13.62
CA TRP A 116 3.83 1.46 13.40
C TRP A 116 2.36 1.50 13.80
N LEU A 117 1.56 0.48 13.47
CA LEU A 117 0.17 0.42 13.92
C LEU A 117 0.08 0.45 15.46
N ALA A 118 0.91 -0.35 16.13
CA ALA A 118 0.98 -0.37 17.59
C ALA A 118 1.39 0.99 18.16
N LYS A 119 2.40 1.65 17.56
CA LYS A 119 2.85 3.00 17.95
C LYS A 119 1.76 4.06 17.81
N LEU A 120 0.95 3.97 16.76
CA LEU A 120 -0.15 4.90 16.50
C LEU A 120 -1.41 4.57 17.30
N GLY A 121 -1.46 3.39 17.93
CA GLY A 121 -2.63 2.93 18.67
C GLY A 121 -3.80 2.58 17.75
N VAL A 122 -3.52 2.16 16.52
CA VAL A 122 -4.53 1.79 15.53
C VAL A 122 -4.49 0.29 15.25
N THR A 123 -5.63 -0.28 14.90
CA THR A 123 -5.70 -1.67 14.41
C THR A 123 -5.55 -1.69 12.90
N HIS A 124 -5.14 -2.84 12.36
CA HIS A 124 -5.16 -3.05 10.90
C HIS A 124 -6.57 -2.79 10.36
N PRO A 125 -6.73 -1.89 9.37
CA PRO A 125 -8.04 -1.54 8.84
C PRO A 125 -8.54 -2.56 7.82
N GLU A 126 -9.85 -2.57 7.56
CA GLU A 126 -10.39 -3.23 6.38
C GLU A 126 -9.90 -2.52 5.11
N VAL A 127 -9.38 -3.28 4.15
CA VAL A 127 -8.81 -2.77 2.90
C VAL A 127 -9.84 -2.82 1.79
N THR A 128 -9.98 -1.71 1.06
CA THR A 128 -10.76 -1.67 -0.19
C THR A 128 -9.86 -2.06 -1.35
N TYR A 129 -10.27 -3.08 -2.10
CA TYR A 129 -9.46 -3.66 -3.17
C TYR A 129 -9.67 -3.00 -4.54
N PHE A 130 -8.55 -2.76 -5.23
CA PHE A 130 -8.53 -2.36 -6.62
C PHE A 130 -9.00 -3.52 -7.49
N LYS A 131 -10.01 -3.25 -8.31
CA LYS A 131 -10.47 -4.17 -9.35
C LYS A 131 -10.02 -3.58 -10.70
N PRO A 132 -9.12 -4.26 -11.43
CA PRO A 132 -8.70 -3.81 -12.76
C PRO A 132 -9.86 -3.76 -13.75
#